data_AF-A0A3L7PJ23-F1
#
_entry.id   AF-A0A3L7PJ23-F1
#
_cell.length_a   1.000
_cell.length_b   1.000
_cell.length_c   1.000
_cell.angle_alpha   90.00
_cell.angle_beta   90.00
_cell.angle_gamma   90.00
#
_symmetry.space_group_name_H-M   'P 1'
#
loop_
_entity.id
_entity.type
_entity.pdbx_description
1 polymer ?
#
loop_
_entity_poly.entity_id
_entity_poly.type
_entity_poly.pdbx_seq_one_letter_code
_entity_poly.pdbx_strand_id
1 'polypeptide(L)'
;MTHPYSSIPELSDHQSGGPIIRIPTGQDVPFTARVRALVDTAEFQRLRHITQLGLAGRIYPGATHTRFEHALGVFHNALRYLWQLGKDSRFAAAVDVHRAEVLMVAALLHDLGHWPFCHPIEDMGLPDLPPHEAFADEFLSPDRELGQVLRDEWRIDPAEVLDVLVARTDSLPLRLIRSILSGPI
;
A
#
# COMPACT_ATOMS: atom_id res chain seq x y z
N MET A 1 -28.23 -0.17 8.57
CA MET A 1 -27.72 -0.39 7.20
C MET A 1 -26.40 -1.13 7.32
N THR A 2 -26.19 -2.18 6.53
CA THR A 2 -24.92 -2.91 6.49
C THR A 2 -23.84 -2.02 5.88
N HIS A 3 -22.62 -2.08 6.40
CA HIS A 3 -21.50 -1.29 5.87
C HIS A 3 -21.25 -1.65 4.38
N PRO A 4 -21.02 -0.68 3.47
CA PRO A 4 -20.86 -0.97 2.03
C PRO A 4 -19.68 -1.90 1.73
N TYR A 5 -18.66 -1.90 2.59
CA TYR A 5 -17.47 -2.75 2.45
C TYR A 5 -17.51 -4.02 3.32
N SER A 6 -18.67 -4.41 3.81
CA SER A 6 -18.82 -5.62 4.65
C SER A 6 -18.46 -6.93 3.94
N SER A 7 -18.39 -6.93 2.60
CA SER A 7 -17.94 -8.07 1.80
C SER A 7 -16.42 -8.18 1.67
N ILE A 8 -15.66 -7.16 2.09
CA ILE A 8 -14.19 -7.13 2.01
C ILE A 8 -13.64 -7.83 3.28
N PRO A 9 -12.95 -8.98 3.16
CA PRO A 9 -12.50 -9.76 4.31
C PRO A 9 -11.63 -8.97 5.29
N GLU A 10 -10.72 -8.12 4.81
CA GLU A 10 -9.78 -7.34 5.64
C GLU A 10 -10.49 -6.24 6.45
N LEU A 11 -11.68 -5.82 6.01
CA LEU A 11 -12.50 -4.84 6.71
C LEU A 11 -13.52 -5.50 7.64
N SER A 12 -14.01 -6.68 7.30
CA SER A 12 -14.94 -7.45 8.13
C SER A 12 -14.25 -8.25 9.25
N ASP A 13 -13.13 -8.90 8.94
CA ASP A 13 -12.42 -9.84 9.85
C ASP A 13 -11.69 -9.14 11.01
N HIS A 14 -11.51 -7.81 10.93
CA HIS A 14 -11.01 -7.01 12.04
C HIS A 14 -11.85 -7.18 13.32
N GLN A 15 -13.09 -7.69 13.21
CA GLN A 15 -13.98 -7.97 14.34
C GLN A 15 -14.07 -9.46 14.71
N SER A 16 -13.48 -10.37 13.94
CA SER A 16 -13.79 -11.81 13.97
C SER A 16 -12.64 -12.73 14.38
N GLY A 17 -11.45 -12.20 14.68
CA GLY A 17 -10.31 -12.99 15.15
C GLY A 17 -9.57 -13.77 14.05
N GLY A 18 -9.59 -13.27 12.82
CA GLY A 18 -8.80 -13.81 11.70
C GLY A 18 -7.28 -13.68 11.90
N PRO A 19 -6.47 -14.24 10.99
CA PRO A 19 -5.01 -14.13 11.07
C PRO A 19 -4.57 -12.67 11.06
N ILE A 20 -3.62 -12.33 11.93
CA ILE A 20 -3.05 -10.98 12.04
C ILE A 20 -1.53 -11.02 12.00
N ILE A 21 -0.93 -9.94 11.53
CA ILE A 21 0.48 -9.61 11.76
C ILE A 21 0.55 -8.39 12.67
N ARG A 22 1.30 -8.51 13.77
CA ARG A 22 1.49 -7.41 14.72
C ARG A 22 2.73 -6.63 14.34
N ILE A 23 2.57 -5.35 14.05
CA ILE A 23 3.67 -4.39 13.98
C ILE A 23 3.88 -3.77 15.38
N PRO A 24 5.03 -3.10 15.65
CA PRO A 24 5.28 -2.50 16.96
C PRO A 24 4.16 -1.54 17.39
N THR A 25 3.99 -1.36 18.71
CA THR A 25 2.96 -0.49 19.33
C THR A 25 1.50 -0.81 18.99
N GLY A 26 1.01 -2.00 19.39
CA GLY A 26 -0.43 -2.27 19.52
C GLY A 26 -1.24 -2.22 18.21
N GLN A 27 -0.58 -2.28 17.06
CA GLN A 27 -1.21 -2.27 15.74
C GLN A 27 -1.27 -3.70 15.20
N ASP A 28 -2.50 -4.21 15.11
CA ASP A 28 -2.81 -5.51 14.54
C ASP A 28 -3.31 -5.32 13.11
N VAL A 29 -2.53 -5.83 12.16
CA VAL A 29 -2.84 -5.72 10.74
C VAL A 29 -3.47 -7.03 10.28
N PRO A 30 -4.67 -7.03 9.65
CA PRO A 30 -5.27 -8.23 9.09
C PRO A 30 -4.34 -8.86 8.07
N PHE A 31 -4.17 -10.18 8.17
CA PHE A 31 -3.22 -10.94 7.38
C PHE A 31 -3.92 -12.14 6.73
N THR A 32 -5.01 -11.83 6.01
CA THR A 32 -5.80 -12.78 5.22
C THR A 32 -4.92 -13.49 4.18
N ALA A 33 -5.42 -14.58 3.58
CA ALA A 33 -4.68 -15.32 2.58
C ALA A 33 -4.23 -14.45 1.39
N ARG A 34 -5.09 -13.53 0.92
CA ARG A 34 -4.77 -12.63 -0.19
C ARG A 34 -3.78 -11.52 0.17
N VAL A 35 -3.81 -11.01 1.41
CA VAL A 35 -2.79 -10.07 1.90
C VAL A 35 -1.45 -10.79 2.01
N ARG A 36 -1.44 -12.00 2.59
CA ARG A 36 -0.24 -12.83 2.70
C ARG A 36 0.37 -13.11 1.33
N ALA A 37 -0.45 -13.45 0.34
CA ALA A 37 0.04 -13.73 -1.01
C ALA A 37 0.84 -12.56 -1.60
N LEU A 38 0.43 -11.30 -1.36
CA LEU A 38 1.20 -10.12 -1.76
C LEU A 38 2.47 -9.95 -0.92
N VAL A 39 2.34 -10.10 0.40
CA VAL A 39 3.44 -9.86 1.34
C VAL A 39 4.56 -10.89 1.20
N ASP A 40 4.25 -12.13 0.85
CA ASP A 40 5.23 -13.21 0.72
C ASP A 40 6.02 -13.17 -0.59
N THR A 41 5.62 -12.33 -1.56
CA THR A 41 6.38 -12.13 -2.81
C THR A 41 7.79 -11.60 -2.57
N ALA A 42 8.73 -11.98 -3.45
CA ALA A 42 10.12 -11.53 -3.35
C ALA A 42 10.23 -9.99 -3.42
N GLU A 43 9.40 -9.37 -4.26
CA GLU A 43 9.35 -7.93 -4.45
C GLU A 43 9.00 -7.20 -3.15
N PHE A 44 8.01 -7.70 -2.40
CA PHE A 44 7.60 -7.11 -1.11
C PHE A 44 8.57 -7.45 0.03
N GLN A 45 9.04 -8.69 0.12
CA GLN A 45 9.97 -9.12 1.20
C GLN A 45 11.29 -8.35 1.19
N ARG A 46 11.72 -7.85 0.02
CA ARG A 46 12.86 -6.93 -0.11
C ARG A 46 12.80 -5.74 0.85
N LEU A 47 11.60 -5.22 1.13
CA LEU A 47 11.40 -4.04 1.97
C LEU A 47 11.93 -4.24 3.40
N ARG A 48 12.09 -5.48 3.87
CA ARG A 48 12.71 -5.82 5.18
C ARG A 48 14.17 -5.40 5.28
N HIS A 49 14.83 -5.15 4.15
CA HIS A 49 16.24 -4.79 4.09
C HIS A 49 16.46 -3.31 3.79
N ILE A 50 15.38 -2.53 3.68
CA ILE A 50 15.44 -1.10 3.36
C ILE A 50 14.93 -0.32 4.57
N THR A 51 15.81 0.44 5.21
CA THR A 51 15.42 1.27 6.36
C THR A 51 14.54 2.43 5.92
N GLN A 52 13.54 2.78 6.72
CA GLN A 52 12.62 3.88 6.41
C GLN A 52 13.34 5.22 6.39
N LEU A 53 14.20 5.48 7.39
CA LEU A 53 14.84 6.78 7.59
C LEU A 53 16.31 6.83 7.15
N GLY A 54 16.78 5.80 6.42
CA GLY A 54 18.13 5.80 5.83
C GLY A 54 19.24 6.10 6.83
N LEU A 55 19.95 7.21 6.61
CA LEU A 55 21.09 7.65 7.43
C LEU A 55 20.70 8.15 8.84
N ALA A 56 19.42 8.43 9.11
CA ALA A 56 18.99 8.89 10.43
C ALA A 56 19.30 7.87 11.53
N GLY A 57 19.34 6.58 11.21
CA GLY A 57 19.77 5.50 12.12
C GLY A 57 21.20 5.66 12.65
N ARG A 58 22.04 6.49 12.01
CA ARG A 58 23.39 6.83 12.50
C ARG A 58 23.37 7.86 13.61
N ILE A 59 22.32 8.67 13.71
CA ILE A 59 22.12 9.68 14.75
C ILE A 59 21.21 9.16 15.86
N TYR A 60 20.17 8.40 15.48
CA TYR A 60 19.17 7.83 16.38
C TYR A 60 19.22 6.31 16.32
N PRO A 61 19.89 5.63 17.27
CA PRO A 61 20.05 4.17 17.25
C PRO A 61 18.75 3.37 17.27
N GLY A 62 17.64 3.99 17.70
CA GLY A 62 16.30 3.38 17.67
C GLY A 62 15.60 3.45 16.31
N ALA A 63 16.09 4.25 15.36
CA ALA A 63 15.54 4.37 14.01
C ALA A 63 15.94 3.18 13.13
N THR A 64 15.56 1.97 13.57
CA THR A 64 15.88 0.69 12.93
C THR A 64 14.76 0.17 12.04
N HIS A 65 13.61 0.85 12.03
CA HIS A 65 12.43 0.41 11.30
C HIS A 65 12.65 0.43 9.78
N THR A 66 12.04 -0.54 9.11
CA THR A 66 12.15 -0.79 7.69
C THR A 66 10.88 -0.36 6.95
N ARG A 67 10.98 -0.29 5.62
CA ARG A 67 9.83 -0.01 4.76
C ARG A 67 8.76 -1.10 4.84
N PHE A 68 9.13 -2.32 5.27
CA PHE A 68 8.20 -3.43 5.41
C PHE A 68 7.10 -3.15 6.45
N GLU A 69 7.47 -2.76 7.67
CA GLU A 69 6.47 -2.44 8.70
C GLU A 69 5.75 -1.12 8.42
N HIS A 70 6.40 -0.17 7.75
CA HIS A 70 5.77 1.07 7.29
C HIS A 70 4.65 0.76 6.29
N ALA A 71 4.92 -0.05 5.27
CA ALA A 71 3.92 -0.50 4.29
C ALA A 71 2.71 -1.20 4.94
N LEU A 72 2.95 -2.08 5.91
CA LEU A 72 1.87 -2.73 6.67
C LEU A 72 1.06 -1.72 7.52
N GLY A 73 1.72 -0.72 8.10
CA GLY A 73 1.07 0.36 8.83
C GLY A 73 0.21 1.26 7.94
N VAL A 74 0.70 1.60 6.75
CA VAL A 74 -0.05 2.39 5.75
C VAL A 74 -1.27 1.61 5.26
N PHE A 75 -1.12 0.32 4.97
CA PHE A 75 -2.24 -0.57 4.68
C PHE A 75 -3.28 -0.58 5.81
N HIS A 76 -2.85 -0.75 7.07
CA HIS A 76 -3.75 -0.72 8.23
C HIS A 76 -4.51 0.60 8.35
N ASN A 77 -3.84 1.74 8.13
CA ASN A 77 -4.50 3.04 8.14
C ASN A 77 -5.50 3.20 6.98
N ALA A 78 -5.18 2.70 5.78
CA ALA A 78 -6.10 2.69 4.65
C ALA A 78 -7.39 1.92 4.97
N LEU A 79 -7.30 0.78 5.66
CA LEU A 79 -8.47 0.04 6.13
C LEU A 79 -9.36 0.90 7.05
N ARG A 80 -8.75 1.62 8.00
CA ARG A 80 -9.47 2.50 8.93
C ARG A 80 -10.14 3.66 8.21
N TYR A 81 -9.46 4.26 7.23
CA TYR A 81 -10.04 5.30 6.38
C TYR A 81 -11.24 4.78 5.59
N LEU A 82 -11.10 3.64 4.90
CA LEU A 82 -12.20 3.01 4.15
C LEU A 82 -13.39 2.69 5.05
N TRP A 83 -13.15 2.12 6.24
CA TRP A 83 -14.23 1.80 7.18
C TRP A 83 -14.94 3.04 7.72
N GLN A 84 -14.20 4.14 7.95
CA GLN A 84 -14.81 5.35 8.50
C GLN A 84 -15.50 6.18 7.41
N LEU A 85 -14.84 6.39 6.27
CA LEU A 85 -15.37 7.18 5.16
C LEU A 85 -16.49 6.44 4.42
N GLY A 86 -16.46 5.11 4.37
CA GLY A 86 -17.53 4.29 3.79
C GLY A 86 -18.90 4.46 4.47
N LYS A 87 -18.95 5.05 5.67
CA LYS A 87 -20.20 5.42 6.35
C LYS A 87 -20.89 6.63 5.70
N ASP A 88 -20.16 7.43 4.92
CA ASP A 88 -20.72 8.54 4.14
C ASP A 88 -21.15 8.03 2.75
N SER A 89 -22.44 8.15 2.46
CA SER A 89 -23.02 7.76 1.16
C SER A 89 -22.35 8.41 -0.05
N ARG A 90 -21.81 9.63 0.07
CA ARG A 90 -21.12 10.34 -1.02
C ARG A 90 -19.77 9.69 -1.32
N PHE A 91 -19.06 9.27 -0.27
CA PHE A 91 -17.81 8.54 -0.42
C PHE A 91 -18.07 7.15 -0.99
N ALA A 92 -19.05 6.42 -0.43
CA ALA A 92 -19.41 5.09 -0.91
C ALA A 92 -19.93 5.08 -2.37
N ALA A 93 -20.51 6.20 -2.84
CA ALA A 93 -20.90 6.36 -4.24
C ALA A 93 -19.71 6.61 -5.19
N ALA A 94 -18.62 7.21 -4.69
CA ALA A 94 -17.41 7.47 -5.48
C ALA A 94 -16.40 6.32 -5.41
N VAL A 95 -16.35 5.59 -4.29
CA VAL A 95 -15.42 4.49 -4.02
C VAL A 95 -16.24 3.23 -3.76
N ASP A 96 -16.45 2.45 -4.82
CA ASP A 96 -17.07 1.13 -4.75
C ASP A 96 -16.11 0.08 -4.15
N VAL A 97 -16.60 -1.16 -3.99
CA VAL A 97 -15.83 -2.27 -3.41
C VAL A 97 -14.51 -2.48 -4.15
N HIS A 98 -14.53 -2.50 -5.48
CA HIS A 98 -13.32 -2.69 -6.29
C HIS A 98 -12.30 -1.57 -6.05
N ARG A 99 -12.72 -0.30 -6.09
CA ARG A 99 -11.82 0.84 -5.80
C ARG A 99 -11.30 0.85 -4.37
N ALA A 100 -12.09 0.37 -3.40
CA ALA A 100 -11.63 0.20 -2.03
C ALA A 100 -10.49 -0.82 -1.96
N GLU A 101 -10.61 -1.95 -2.66
CA GLU A 101 -9.55 -2.96 -2.75
C GLU A 101 -8.31 -2.45 -3.49
N VAL A 102 -8.49 -1.68 -4.58
CA VAL A 102 -7.38 -1.00 -5.26
C VAL A 102 -6.64 -0.03 -4.33
N LEU A 103 -7.36 0.76 -3.52
CA LEU A 103 -6.73 1.63 -2.52
C LEU A 103 -5.98 0.82 -1.46
N MET A 104 -6.54 -0.29 -0.98
CA MET A 104 -5.87 -1.16 -0.01
C MET A 104 -4.55 -1.70 -0.55
N VAL A 105 -4.56 -2.22 -1.78
CA VAL A 105 -3.37 -2.74 -2.44
C VAL A 105 -2.36 -1.63 -2.72
N ALA A 106 -2.81 -0.48 -3.24
CA ALA A 106 -1.93 0.66 -3.48
C ALA A 106 -1.29 1.15 -2.18
N ALA A 107 -2.02 1.17 -1.07
CA ALA A 107 -1.49 1.52 0.25
C ALA A 107 -0.41 0.54 0.72
N LEU A 108 -0.62 -0.77 0.53
CA LEU A 108 0.37 -1.79 0.85
C LEU A 108 1.62 -1.66 -0.03
N LEU A 109 1.45 -1.38 -1.32
CA LEU A 109 2.52 -1.40 -2.31
C LEU A 109 3.14 -0.03 -2.61
N HIS A 110 2.73 1.04 -1.92
CA HIS A 110 3.17 2.40 -2.24
C HIS A 110 4.69 2.57 -2.21
N ASP A 111 5.35 1.84 -1.31
CA ASP A 111 6.79 1.90 -1.09
C ASP A 111 7.60 0.91 -1.95
N LEU A 112 6.94 0.15 -2.84
CA LEU A 112 7.54 -0.94 -3.60
C LEU A 112 8.65 -0.47 -4.54
N GLY A 113 8.63 0.79 -4.97
CA GLY A 113 9.66 1.38 -5.84
C GLY A 113 10.95 1.78 -5.13
N HIS A 114 10.98 1.84 -3.79
CA HIS A 114 12.14 2.36 -3.07
C HIS A 114 13.36 1.44 -3.08
N TRP A 115 14.54 2.06 -3.14
CA TRP A 115 15.86 1.46 -2.90
C TRP A 115 16.54 2.06 -1.65
N PRO A 116 17.62 1.43 -1.14
CA PRO A 116 18.39 1.99 -0.04
C PRO A 116 18.88 3.41 -0.31
N PHE A 117 18.61 4.33 0.63
CA PHE A 117 18.97 5.75 0.52
C PHE A 117 18.34 6.48 -0.67
N CYS A 118 17.15 6.04 -1.09
CA CYS A 118 16.36 6.60 -2.20
C CYS A 118 16.42 8.12 -2.32
N HIS A 119 15.79 8.86 -1.39
CA HIS A 119 15.71 10.32 -1.49
C HIS A 119 17.07 11.03 -1.50
N PRO A 120 18.05 10.69 -0.61
CA PRO A 120 19.38 11.28 -0.72
C PRO A 120 20.08 11.08 -2.07
N ILE A 121 19.81 9.96 -2.77
CA ILE A 121 20.38 9.70 -4.10
C ILE A 121 19.60 10.45 -5.18
N GLU A 122 18.27 10.50 -5.11
CA GLU A 122 17.43 11.29 -6.00
C GLU A 122 17.78 12.78 -5.93
N ASP A 123 18.02 13.30 -4.72
CA ASP A 123 18.43 14.69 -4.46
C ASP A 123 19.77 15.06 -5.11
N MET A 124 20.59 14.06 -5.51
CA MET A 124 21.83 14.32 -6.27
C MET A 124 21.56 14.75 -7.72
N GLY A 125 20.34 14.55 -8.24
CA GLY A 125 19.96 14.98 -9.59
C GLY A 125 20.72 14.26 -10.71
N LEU A 126 20.96 12.96 -10.55
CA LEU A 126 21.67 12.16 -11.55
C LEU A 126 20.85 12.05 -12.86
N PRO A 127 21.42 12.35 -14.05
CA PRO A 127 20.66 12.45 -15.31
C PRO A 127 19.89 11.18 -15.70
N ASP A 128 20.42 10.01 -15.34
CA ASP A 128 19.90 8.69 -15.77
C ASP A 128 19.18 7.95 -14.63
N LEU A 129 18.87 8.62 -13.52
CA LEU A 129 18.17 8.02 -12.40
C LEU A 129 16.69 8.43 -12.40
N PRO A 130 15.76 7.51 -12.73
CA PRO A 130 14.34 7.81 -12.65
C PRO A 130 13.88 7.91 -11.19
N PRO A 131 12.76 8.62 -10.93
CA PRO A 131 12.18 8.71 -9.60
C PRO A 131 11.67 7.33 -9.13
N HIS A 132 11.62 7.10 -7.83
CA HIS A 132 11.32 5.79 -7.28
C HIS A 132 9.93 5.27 -7.60
N GLU A 133 8.96 6.15 -7.79
CA GLU A 133 7.62 5.80 -8.22
C GLU A 133 7.62 5.11 -9.60
N ALA A 134 8.61 5.38 -10.46
CA ALA A 134 8.74 4.74 -11.77
C ALA A 134 9.21 3.27 -11.67
N PHE A 135 9.93 2.90 -10.61
CA PHE A 135 10.38 1.53 -10.41
C PHE A 135 9.28 0.60 -9.90
N ALA A 136 8.20 1.14 -9.33
CA ALA A 136 7.04 0.34 -8.96
C ALA A 136 6.44 -0.38 -10.18
N ASP A 137 6.49 0.25 -11.37
CA ASP A 137 6.05 -0.33 -12.65
C ASP A 137 6.78 -1.65 -12.96
N GLU A 138 8.10 -1.69 -12.72
CA GLU A 138 8.92 -2.90 -12.97
C GLU A 138 8.49 -4.08 -12.08
N PHE A 139 8.22 -3.82 -10.80
CA PHE A 139 7.79 -4.86 -9.86
C PHE A 139 6.34 -5.29 -10.07
N LEU A 140 5.51 -4.41 -10.61
CA LEU A 140 4.09 -4.66 -10.92
C LEU A 140 3.90 -5.31 -12.29
N SER A 141 4.98 -5.46 -13.09
CA SER A 141 4.91 -6.00 -14.43
C SER A 141 4.22 -7.38 -14.48
N PRO A 142 3.37 -7.67 -15.49
CA PRO A 142 2.56 -8.88 -15.53
C PRO A 142 3.33 -10.20 -15.46
N ASP A 143 4.59 -10.22 -15.85
CA ASP A 143 5.48 -11.38 -15.82
C ASP A 143 6.07 -11.67 -14.43
N ARG A 144 5.98 -10.72 -13.49
CA ARG A 144 6.44 -10.88 -12.10
C ARG A 144 5.44 -11.62 -11.23
N GLU A 145 5.92 -12.22 -10.15
CA GLU A 145 5.10 -12.96 -9.16
C GLU A 145 4.02 -12.04 -8.58
N LEU A 146 4.41 -10.84 -8.15
CA LEU A 146 3.49 -9.87 -7.57
C LEU A 146 2.38 -9.45 -8.55
N GLY A 147 2.73 -9.22 -9.83
CA GLY A 147 1.74 -8.92 -10.86
C GLY A 147 0.73 -10.04 -11.10
N GLN A 148 1.15 -11.30 -10.95
CA GLN A 148 0.27 -12.48 -11.04
C GLN A 148 -0.66 -12.57 -9.83
N VAL A 149 -0.13 -12.41 -8.61
CA VAL A 149 -0.93 -12.41 -7.37
C VAL A 149 -2.03 -11.35 -7.40
N LEU A 150 -1.75 -10.15 -7.92
CA LEU A 150 -2.76 -9.10 -8.07
C LEU A 150 -3.95 -9.53 -8.92
N ARG A 151 -3.69 -10.22 -10.03
CA ARG A 151 -4.75 -10.68 -10.93
C ARG A 151 -5.51 -11.87 -10.37
N ASP A 152 -4.80 -12.84 -9.79
CA ASP A 152 -5.38 -14.11 -9.39
C ASP A 152 -6.14 -14.03 -8.07
N GLU A 153 -5.53 -13.40 -7.06
CA GLU A 153 -6.05 -13.31 -5.68
C GLU A 153 -6.89 -12.05 -5.44
N TRP A 154 -6.55 -10.94 -6.08
CA TRP A 154 -7.22 -9.65 -5.87
C TRP A 154 -8.13 -9.22 -7.02
N ARG A 155 -8.02 -9.83 -8.20
CA ARG A 155 -8.77 -9.44 -9.41
C ARG A 155 -8.54 -7.98 -9.81
N ILE A 156 -7.34 -7.47 -9.53
CA ILE A 156 -6.92 -6.10 -9.84
C ILE A 156 -5.89 -6.15 -10.97
N ASP A 157 -6.06 -5.30 -11.98
CA ASP A 157 -5.03 -5.08 -12.98
C ASP A 157 -3.89 -4.25 -12.36
N PRO A 158 -2.60 -4.67 -12.45
CA PRO A 158 -1.49 -3.89 -11.93
C PRO A 158 -1.46 -2.42 -12.39
N ALA A 159 -2.01 -2.13 -13.58
CA ALA A 159 -2.14 -0.77 -14.08
C ALA A 159 -3.06 0.11 -13.21
N GLU A 160 -4.07 -0.45 -12.56
CA GLU A 160 -4.95 0.27 -11.64
C GLU A 160 -4.22 0.72 -10.38
N VAL A 161 -3.37 -0.17 -9.83
CA VAL A 161 -2.51 0.15 -8.68
C VAL A 161 -1.52 1.25 -9.06
N LEU A 162 -0.85 1.09 -10.20
CA LEU A 162 0.12 2.06 -10.71
C LEU A 162 -0.50 3.43 -10.97
N ASP A 163 -1.75 3.46 -11.44
CA ASP A 163 -2.48 4.70 -11.65
C ASP A 163 -2.75 5.44 -10.33
N VAL A 164 -2.97 4.73 -9.22
CA VAL A 164 -3.04 5.36 -7.89
C VAL A 164 -1.68 5.93 -7.49
N LEU A 165 -0.59 5.19 -7.70
CA LEU A 165 0.75 5.59 -7.25
C LEU A 165 1.36 6.76 -8.05
N VAL A 166 1.24 6.75 -9.38
CA VAL A 166 1.93 7.70 -10.29
C VAL A 166 0.99 8.81 -10.79
N ALA A 167 -0.28 8.76 -10.43
CA ALA A 167 -1.29 9.75 -10.80
C ALA A 167 -1.49 9.98 -12.31
N ARG A 168 -1.60 8.91 -13.10
CA ARG A 168 -1.71 9.00 -14.58
C ARG A 168 -3.08 9.48 -15.06
N THR A 169 -4.17 9.05 -14.43
CA THR A 169 -5.56 9.39 -14.80
C THR A 169 -6.17 10.38 -13.82
N ASP A 170 -6.83 11.43 -14.32
CA ASP A 170 -7.53 12.38 -13.46
C ASP A 170 -9.05 12.13 -13.42
N SER A 171 -9.55 11.61 -12.30
CA SER A 171 -10.98 11.42 -12.05
C SER A 171 -11.31 11.67 -10.58
N LEU A 172 -12.57 12.04 -10.27
CA LEU A 172 -12.98 12.29 -8.88
C LEU A 172 -12.71 11.08 -7.96
N PRO A 173 -13.09 9.84 -8.31
CA PRO A 173 -12.77 8.67 -7.51
C PRO A 173 -11.27 8.50 -7.26
N LEU A 174 -10.45 8.65 -8.31
CA LEU A 174 -9.00 8.49 -8.19
C LEU A 174 -8.36 9.59 -7.35
N ARG A 175 -8.80 10.85 -7.49
CA ARG A 175 -8.34 11.95 -6.63
C ARG A 175 -8.66 11.71 -5.16
N LEU A 176 -9.84 11.17 -4.86
CA LEU A 176 -10.22 10.84 -3.48
C LEU A 176 -9.32 9.76 -2.89
N ILE A 177 -9.13 8.63 -3.57
CA ILE A 177 -8.29 7.55 -3.04
C ILE A 177 -6.81 7.94 -2.98
N ARG A 178 -6.30 8.70 -3.97
CA ARG A 178 -4.94 9.24 -3.93
C ARG A 178 -4.74 10.21 -2.78
N SER A 179 -5.71 11.08 -2.49
CA SER A 179 -5.63 11.99 -1.35
C SER A 179 -5.61 11.28 0.00
N ILE A 180 -6.09 10.03 0.10
CA ILE A 180 -5.96 9.21 1.32
C ILE A 180 -4.54 8.67 1.46
N LEU A 181 -3.88 8.34 0.35
CA LEU A 181 -2.55 7.75 0.35
C LEU A 181 -1.43 8.81 0.36
N SER A 182 -1.59 9.85 -0.43
CA SER A 182 -0.65 10.96 -0.63
C SER A 182 -1.45 12.26 -0.62
N GLY A 183 -1.75 12.72 0.58
CA GLY A 183 -2.49 13.95 0.85
C GLY A 183 -1.97 14.63 2.12
N PRO A 184 -2.50 15.81 2.45
CA PRO A 184 -2.01 16.61 3.58
C PRO A 184 -2.40 16.06 4.97
N ILE A 185 -3.15 14.94 5.05
CA ILE A 185 -3.74 14.39 6.27
C ILE A 185 -3.47 12.89 6.35
#